data_AF-A0A2N2BXJ2-F1
#
_entry.id   AF-A0A2N2BXJ2-F1
#
_cell.length_a   1.000
_cell.length_b   1.000
_cell.length_c   1.000
_cell.angle_alpha   90.00
_cell.angle_beta   90.00
_cell.angle_gamma   90.00
#
_symmetry.space_group_name_H-M   'P 1'
#
loop_
_entity.id
_entity.type
_entity.pdbx_description
1 polymer ?
#
loop_
_entity_poly.entity_id
_entity_poly.type
_entity_poly.pdbx_seq_one_letter_code
_entity_poly.pdbx_strand_id
1 'polypeptide(L)'
;MSDIDRQCLEIETLIERLVSANARTQAEQSDYNERYNDYLERYDKLQKRRREVSSAIAMCAAKRVQITGFLRELKKYNAPLLEFDERVWQASLNYMKVLTEGKVLFVFRDGTELPWTVDCEVRKYDRKKKGQ
;
A
#
# COMPACT_ATOMS: atom_id res chain seq x y z
N MET A 1 -19.23 -9.15 9.97
CA MET A 1 -19.42 -8.80 8.56
C MET A 1 -19.47 -7.29 8.47
N SER A 2 -18.68 -6.63 7.62
CA SER A 2 -18.73 -5.17 7.54
C SER A 2 -20.08 -4.73 6.94
N ASP A 3 -20.55 -3.52 7.26
CA ASP A 3 -21.83 -3.04 6.75
C ASP A 3 -21.83 -2.93 5.21
N ILE A 4 -20.67 -2.65 4.60
CA ILE A 4 -20.47 -2.66 3.14
C ILE A 4 -20.66 -4.07 2.56
N ASP A 5 -20.14 -5.11 3.23
CA ASP A 5 -20.34 -6.49 2.78
C ASP A 5 -21.81 -6.93 2.86
N ARG A 6 -22.53 -6.47 3.90
CA ARG A 6 -23.96 -6.73 4.07
C ARG A 6 -24.77 -6.10 2.93
N GLN A 7 -24.51 -4.83 2.63
CA GLN A 7 -25.18 -4.10 1.55
C GLN A 7 -24.86 -4.72 0.17
N CYS A 8 -23.62 -5.22 -0.05
CA CYS A 8 -23.26 -5.91 -1.29
C CYS A 8 -24.10 -7.16 -1.49
N LEU A 9 -24.22 -7.97 -0.43
CA LEU A 9 -25.00 -9.21 -0.46
C LEU A 9 -26.49 -8.94 -0.70
N GLU A 10 -27.03 -7.89 -0.09
CA GLU A 10 -28.42 -7.48 -0.27
C GLU A 10 -28.71 -7.11 -1.74
N ILE A 11 -27.85 -6.30 -2.36
CA ILE A 11 -28.02 -5.92 -3.78
C ILE A 11 -27.85 -7.13 -4.71
N GLU A 12 -26.91 -8.04 -4.43
CA GLU A 12 -26.76 -9.29 -5.19
C GLU A 12 -28.06 -10.10 -5.16
N THR A 13 -28.67 -10.27 -3.98
CA THR A 13 -29.95 -10.99 -3.86
C THR A 13 -31.11 -10.28 -4.58
N LEU A 14 -31.12 -8.94 -4.62
CA LEU A 14 -32.12 -8.18 -5.36
C LEU A 14 -31.97 -8.36 -6.87
N ILE A 15 -30.74 -8.35 -7.38
CA ILE A 15 -30.43 -8.60 -8.80
C ILE A 15 -30.83 -10.04 -9.17
N GLU A 16 -30.47 -11.03 -8.38
CA GLU A 16 -30.84 -12.44 -8.62
C GLU A 16 -32.36 -12.63 -8.68
N ARG A 17 -33.08 -12.02 -7.73
CA ARG A 17 -34.55 -12.03 -7.73
C ARG A 17 -35.12 -11.34 -8.97
N LEU A 18 -34.56 -10.21 -9.39
CA LEU A 18 -35.01 -9.52 -10.59
C LEU A 18 -34.81 -10.40 -11.83
N VAL A 19 -33.62 -10.96 -12.02
CA VAL A 19 -33.28 -11.84 -13.15
C VAL A 19 -34.19 -13.07 -13.17
N SER A 20 -34.53 -13.62 -12.01
CA SER A 20 -35.46 -14.75 -11.92
C SER A 20 -36.90 -14.39 -12.33
N ALA A 21 -37.30 -13.13 -12.19
CA ALA A 21 -38.67 -12.67 -12.41
C ALA A 21 -39.02 -12.41 -13.89
N ASN A 22 -38.03 -12.34 -14.81
CA ASN A 22 -38.15 -12.21 -16.27
C ASN A 22 -39.40 -11.47 -16.82
N ALA A 23 -39.21 -10.26 -17.35
CA ALA A 23 -40.27 -9.47 -17.98
C ALA A 23 -40.81 -10.09 -19.29
N ARG A 24 -42.13 -10.00 -19.53
CA ARG A 24 -42.81 -10.68 -20.66
C ARG A 24 -43.41 -9.72 -21.68
N THR A 25 -43.77 -8.51 -21.29
CA THR A 25 -44.35 -7.49 -22.18
C THR A 25 -43.39 -6.31 -22.40
N GLN A 26 -43.54 -5.57 -23.50
CA GLN A 26 -42.64 -4.44 -23.81
C GLN A 26 -42.68 -3.31 -22.76
N ALA A 27 -43.84 -3.09 -22.12
CA ALA A 27 -43.97 -2.14 -21.01
C ALA A 27 -43.24 -2.64 -19.74
N GLU A 28 -43.41 -3.91 -19.39
CA GLU A 28 -42.67 -4.54 -18.27
C GLU A 28 -41.17 -4.62 -18.55
N GLN A 29 -40.76 -4.76 -19.81
CA GLN A 29 -39.35 -4.79 -20.20
C GLN A 29 -38.65 -3.45 -19.92
N SER A 30 -39.36 -2.34 -20.11
CA SER A 30 -38.83 -1.01 -19.80
C SER A 30 -38.64 -0.79 -18.30
N ASP A 31 -39.66 -1.10 -17.48
CA ASP A 31 -39.58 -1.02 -16.00
C ASP A 31 -38.53 -2.00 -15.44
N TYR A 32 -38.45 -3.20 -16.01
CA TYR A 32 -37.41 -4.18 -15.67
C TYR A 32 -36.00 -3.63 -15.94
N ASN A 33 -35.76 -3.09 -17.14
CA ASN A 33 -34.46 -2.54 -17.50
C ASN A 33 -34.08 -1.35 -16.62
N GLU A 34 -35.03 -0.48 -16.29
CA GLU A 34 -34.80 0.67 -15.41
C GLU A 34 -34.37 0.20 -14.01
N ARG A 35 -35.12 -0.73 -13.40
CA ARG A 35 -34.79 -1.29 -12.08
C ARG A 35 -33.47 -2.06 -12.09
N TYR A 36 -33.23 -2.85 -13.12
CA TYR A 36 -31.98 -3.59 -13.28
C TYR A 36 -30.78 -2.64 -13.37
N ASN A 37 -30.90 -1.56 -14.14
CA ASN A 37 -29.85 -0.54 -14.26
C ASN A 37 -29.59 0.19 -12.93
N ASP A 38 -30.63 0.55 -12.18
CA ASP A 38 -30.46 1.15 -10.83
C ASP A 38 -29.75 0.19 -9.86
N TYR A 39 -30.14 -1.09 -9.83
CA TYR A 39 -29.45 -2.08 -9.00
C TYR A 39 -28.00 -2.31 -9.42
N LEU A 40 -27.72 -2.36 -10.72
CA LEU A 40 -26.35 -2.47 -11.24
C LEU A 40 -25.49 -1.26 -10.86
N GLU A 41 -26.02 -0.05 -10.98
CA GLU A 41 -25.27 1.17 -10.63
C GLU A 41 -24.95 1.20 -9.13
N ARG A 42 -25.92 0.84 -8.28
CA ARG A 42 -25.70 0.73 -6.83
C ARG A 42 -24.71 -0.37 -6.49
N TYR A 43 -24.79 -1.51 -7.17
CA TYR A 43 -23.85 -2.61 -6.99
C TYR A 43 -22.43 -2.18 -7.33
N ASP A 44 -22.20 -1.57 -8.50
CA ASP A 44 -20.87 -1.16 -8.93
C ASP A 44 -20.26 -0.13 -7.98
N LYS A 45 -21.03 0.89 -7.58
CA LYS A 45 -20.59 1.90 -6.60
C LYS A 45 -20.16 1.25 -5.28
N LEU A 46 -20.96 0.32 -4.78
CA LEU A 46 -20.69 -0.34 -3.51
C LEU A 46 -19.50 -1.30 -3.60
N GLN A 47 -19.39 -2.04 -4.70
CA GLN A 47 -18.27 -2.94 -4.98
C GLN A 47 -16.95 -2.17 -5.12
N LYS A 48 -16.98 -1.00 -5.76
CA LYS A 48 -15.83 -0.08 -5.84
C LYS A 48 -15.40 0.37 -4.45
N ARG A 49 -16.34 0.84 -3.63
CA ARG A 49 -16.06 1.26 -2.25
C ARG A 49 -15.52 0.11 -1.40
N ARG A 50 -16.05 -1.11 -1.57
CA ARG A 50 -15.54 -2.32 -0.91
C ARG A 50 -14.07 -2.56 -1.28
N ARG A 51 -13.74 -2.52 -2.59
CA ARG A 51 -12.36 -2.69 -3.07
C ARG A 51 -11.42 -1.63 -2.49
N GLU A 52 -11.83 -0.36 -2.48
CA GLU A 52 -11.03 0.74 -1.93
C GLU A 52 -10.73 0.54 -0.44
N VAL A 53 -11.75 0.22 0.36
CA VAL A 53 -11.60 -0.03 1.80
C VAL A 53 -10.72 -1.26 2.04
N SER A 54 -10.95 -2.37 1.33
CA SER A 54 -10.11 -3.56 1.45
C SER A 54 -8.66 -3.28 1.08
N SER A 55 -8.41 -2.49 0.03
CA SER A 55 -7.06 -2.06 -0.36
C SER A 55 -6.41 -1.22 0.72
N ALA A 56 -7.12 -0.24 1.29
CA ALA A 56 -6.61 0.59 2.38
C ALA A 56 -6.26 -0.25 3.62
N ILE A 57 -7.10 -1.22 3.99
CA ILE A 57 -6.83 -2.16 5.08
C ILE A 57 -5.57 -2.97 4.80
N ALA A 58 -5.42 -3.51 3.58
CA ALA A 58 -4.25 -4.28 3.18
C ALA A 58 -2.96 -3.43 3.25
N MET A 59 -3.00 -2.18 2.78
CA MET A 59 -1.88 -1.25 2.88
C MET A 59 -1.51 -0.95 4.34
N CYS A 60 -2.50 -0.68 5.19
CA CYS A 60 -2.29 -0.47 6.63
C CYS A 60 -1.69 -1.71 7.32
N ALA A 61 -2.16 -2.91 6.95
CA ALA A 61 -1.62 -4.16 7.47
C ALA A 61 -0.15 -4.37 7.04
N ALA A 62 0.16 -4.12 5.76
CA ALA A 62 1.53 -4.20 5.24
C ALA A 62 2.46 -3.21 5.96
N LYS A 63 2.03 -1.95 6.11
CA LYS A 63 2.77 -0.93 6.86
C LYS A 63 2.99 -1.34 8.32
N ARG A 64 1.98 -1.91 8.98
CA ARG A 64 2.10 -2.43 10.35
C ARG A 64 3.12 -3.56 10.45
N VAL A 65 3.17 -4.48 9.49
CA VAL A 65 4.17 -5.57 9.48
C VAL A 65 5.58 -5.00 9.34
N GLN A 66 5.78 -4.03 8.45
CA GLN A 66 7.08 -3.37 8.29
C GLN A 66 7.53 -2.65 9.57
N ILE A 67 6.66 -1.83 10.16
CA ILE A 67 6.98 -1.08 11.40
C ILE A 67 7.23 -2.03 12.56
N THR A 68 6.41 -3.06 12.74
CA THR A 68 6.60 -4.01 13.85
C THR A 68 7.86 -4.86 13.69
N GLY A 69 8.25 -5.21 12.46
CA GLY A 69 9.54 -5.83 12.16
C GLY A 69 10.71 -4.92 12.55
N PHE A 70 10.65 -3.66 12.13
CA PHE A 70 11.66 -2.66 12.46
C PHE A 70 11.78 -2.42 13.98
N LEU A 71 10.66 -2.20 14.67
CA LEU A 71 10.63 -2.02 16.13
C LEU A 71 11.16 -3.25 16.88
N ARG A 72 10.94 -4.46 16.36
CA ARG A 72 11.49 -5.69 16.95
C ARG A 72 13.01 -5.74 16.86
N GLU A 73 13.59 -5.32 15.72
CA GLU A 73 15.03 -5.22 15.59
C GLU A 73 15.59 -4.13 16.52
N LEU A 74 14.99 -2.94 16.55
CA LEU A 74 15.42 -1.85 17.45
C LEU A 74 15.35 -2.24 18.94
N LYS A 75 14.32 -2.99 19.35
CA LYS A 75 14.18 -3.45 20.74
C LYS A 75 15.29 -4.41 21.20
N LYS A 76 16.11 -4.96 20.30
CA LYS A 76 17.28 -5.77 20.68
C LYS A 76 18.41 -4.90 21.24
N TYR A 77 18.39 -3.59 20.98
CA TYR A 77 19.41 -2.66 21.43
C TYR A 77 18.88 -1.88 22.65
N ASN A 78 19.56 -2.01 23.79
CA ASN A 78 19.26 -1.25 25.02
C ASN A 78 19.86 0.16 25.03
N ALA A 79 20.52 0.57 23.95
CA ALA A 79 21.20 1.86 23.79
C ALA A 79 21.03 2.36 22.35
N PRO A 80 21.22 3.67 22.07
CA PRO A 80 21.38 4.16 20.71
C PRO A 80 22.42 3.33 19.97
N LEU A 81 22.21 3.08 18.67
CA LEU A 81 23.16 2.32 17.85
C LEU A 81 24.51 3.03 17.86
N LEU A 82 25.46 2.48 18.64
CA LEU A 82 26.83 2.97 18.75
C LEU A 82 27.65 2.61 17.51
N GLU A 83 27.28 1.54 16.82
CA GLU A 83 27.89 1.06 15.59
C GLU A 83 26.84 0.81 14.52
N PHE A 84 27.28 0.82 13.26
CA PHE A 84 26.44 0.52 12.12
C PHE A 84 25.99 -0.94 12.17
N ASP A 85 24.67 -1.16 12.11
CA ASP A 85 24.10 -2.50 12.01
C ASP A 85 23.39 -2.68 10.66
N GLU A 86 23.85 -3.68 9.89
CA GLU A 86 23.33 -3.99 8.56
C GLU A 86 21.84 -4.38 8.59
N ARG A 87 21.38 -5.07 9.64
CA ARG A 87 19.98 -5.52 9.76
C ARG A 87 19.07 -4.34 10.05
N VAL A 88 19.50 -3.43 10.92
CA VAL A 88 18.76 -2.20 11.18
C VAL A 88 18.74 -1.33 9.93
N TRP A 89 19.86 -1.21 9.23
CA TRP A 89 19.94 -0.48 7.96
C TRP A 89 18.95 -1.01 6.92
N GLN A 90 18.95 -2.34 6.68
CA GLN A 90 18.08 -2.99 5.72
C GLN A 90 16.60 -2.87 6.10
N ALA A 91 16.28 -2.88 7.40
CA ALA A 91 14.92 -2.71 7.92
C ALA A 91 14.45 -1.25 7.86
N SER A 92 15.34 -0.27 7.98
CA SER A 92 15.01 1.17 8.03
C SER A 92 14.88 1.78 6.65
N LEU A 93 15.88 1.55 5.80
CA LEU A 93 16.02 2.23 4.52
C LEU A 93 15.49 1.39 3.38
N ASN A 94 14.85 2.05 2.43
CA ASN A 94 14.51 1.50 1.14
C ASN A 94 15.73 1.56 0.23
N TYR A 95 16.27 2.77 0.05
CA TYR A 95 17.51 3.02 -0.67
C TYR A 95 18.13 4.35 -0.25
N MET A 96 19.39 4.55 -0.63
CA MET A 96 20.13 5.80 -0.43
C MET A 96 20.51 6.35 -1.79
N LYS A 97 20.31 7.64 -2.02
CA LYS A 97 20.66 8.33 -3.26
C LYS A 97 21.75 9.36 -3.00
N VAL A 98 22.88 9.23 -3.69
CA VAL A 98 23.94 10.26 -3.67
C VAL A 98 23.54 11.37 -4.64
N LEU A 99 23.39 12.60 -4.15
CA LEU A 99 22.97 13.75 -4.96
C LEU A 99 24.18 14.46 -5.56
N THR A 100 25.10 14.89 -4.69
CA THR A 100 26.36 15.56 -5.04
C THR A 100 27.44 15.18 -4.03
N GLU A 101 28.68 15.66 -4.20
CA GLU A 101 29.73 15.52 -3.19
C GLU A 101 29.23 16.00 -1.82
N GLY A 102 29.35 15.14 -0.81
CA GLY A 102 28.87 15.40 0.55
C GLY A 102 27.36 15.43 0.75
N LYS A 103 26.52 15.26 -0.27
CA LYS A 103 25.05 15.29 -0.11
C LYS A 103 24.40 13.96 -0.47
N VAL A 104 23.72 13.39 0.50
CA VAL A 104 23.05 12.09 0.37
C VAL A 104 21.61 12.20 0.83
N LEU A 105 20.72 11.50 0.15
CA LEU A 105 19.30 11.42 0.46
C LEU A 105 18.98 10.00 0.90
N PHE A 106 18.54 9.87 2.14
CA PHE A 106 18.05 8.60 2.68
C PHE A 106 16.55 8.49 2.42
N VAL A 107 16.14 7.45 1.71
CA VAL A 107 14.74 7.15 1.47
C VAL A 107 14.36 5.96 2.34
N PHE A 108 13.54 6.23 3.35
CA PHE A 108 13.06 5.22 4.28
C PHE A 108 11.96 4.37 3.64
N ARG A 109 11.74 3.17 4.20
CA ARG A 109 10.69 2.26 3.71
C ARG A 109 9.27 2.81 3.88
N ASP A 110 9.08 3.79 4.76
CA ASP A 110 7.80 4.48 4.95
C ASP A 110 7.56 5.62 3.95
N GLY A 111 8.52 5.91 3.07
CA GLY A 111 8.48 7.00 2.10
C GLY A 111 9.04 8.33 2.61
N THR A 112 9.49 8.40 3.88
CA THR A 112 10.17 9.57 4.42
C THR A 112 11.50 9.77 3.70
N GLU A 113 11.77 11.01 3.30
CA GLU A 113 13.04 11.42 2.70
C GLU A 113 13.84 12.25 3.70
N LEU A 114 15.09 11.86 3.97
CA LEU A 114 16.00 12.58 4.86
C LEU A 114 17.26 13.00 4.10
N PRO A 115 17.38 14.29 3.72
CA PRO A 115 18.62 14.82 3.19
C PRO A 115 19.66 14.93 4.31
N TRP A 116 20.85 14.43 4.06
CA TRP A 116 21.97 14.45 5.00
C TRP A 116 23.23 14.94 4.29
N THR A 117 23.99 15.76 5.00
CA THR A 117 25.28 16.25 4.53
C THR A 117 26.37 15.49 5.27
N VAL A 118 27.19 14.75 4.53
CA VAL A 118 28.38 14.08 5.06
C VAL A 118 29.56 15.02 4.85
N ASP A 119 30.32 15.26 5.91
CA ASP A 119 31.54 16.04 5.81
C ASP A 119 32.57 15.22 5.01
N CYS A 120 32.83 15.66 3.78
CA CYS A 120 33.72 14.97 2.86
C CYS A 120 35.17 15.41 3.08
N GLU A 121 35.74 15.18 4.26
CA GLU A 121 37.19 15.11 4.40
C GLU A 121 37.67 13.78 3.80
N VAL A 122 37.67 13.70 2.47
CA VAL A 122 37.96 12.47 1.74
C VAL A 122 39.42 12.04 2.00
N ARG A 123 39.65 10.98 2.78
CA ARG A 123 40.89 10.19 2.65
C ARG A 123 40.90 9.62 1.24
N LYS A 124 41.76 10.16 0.38
CA LYS A 124 41.92 9.74 -1.02
C LYS A 124 42.08 8.22 -1.07
N TYR A 125 41.13 7.55 -1.71
CA TYR A 125 41.23 6.12 -1.96
C TYR A 125 42.11 5.93 -3.20
N ASP A 126 43.40 5.69 -3.00
CA ASP A 126 44.29 5.33 -4.10
C ASP A 126 43.87 3.99 -4.68
N ARG A 127 43.33 4.01 -5.91
CA ARG A 127 43.11 2.80 -6.69
C ARG A 127 44.48 2.15 -6.89
N LYS A 128 44.76 1.05 -6.18
CA LYS A 128 45.89 0.18 -6.55
C LYS A 128 45.68 -0.26 -7.99
N LYS A 129 46.51 0.26 -8.91
CA LYS A 129 46.61 -0.23 -10.27
C LYS A 129 46.95 -1.72 -10.19
N LYS A 130 46.00 -2.57 -10.61
CA LYS A 130 46.30 -3.97 -10.91
C LYS A 130 47.09 -3.99 -12.21
N GLY A 131 48.32 -4.51 -12.12
CA GLY A 131 49.06 -5.13 -13.21
C GLY A 131 49.97 -4.20 -14.00
N GLN A 132 51.27 -4.45 -13.90
CA GLN A 132 51.94 -5.21 -14.96
C GLN A 132 52.90 -6.23 -14.32
#